data_AF-A0A317NW41-F1
#
_entry.id   AF-A0A317NW41-F1
#
_cell.length_a   1.000
_cell.length_b   1.000
_cell.length_c   1.000
_cell.angle_alpha   90.00
_cell.angle_beta   90.00
_cell.angle_gamma   90.00
#
_symmetry.space_group_name_H-M   'P 1'
#
loop_
_entity.id
_entity.type
_entity.pdbx_description
1 polymer ?
#
loop_
_entity_poly.entity_id
_entity_poly.type
_entity_poly.pdbx_seq_one_letter_code
_entity_poly.pdbx_strand_id
1 'polypeptide(L)' 'MTLVEHSAAPADPDVLLAQRITCGAVRHLTLLACGLSQDSMDLLTSVTDRLRAAEGALRDPLTADLGVD' A
#
# COMPACT_ATOMS: atom_id res chain seq x y z
N MET A 1 1.32 6.13 -41.69
CA MET A 1 1.41 5.41 -40.40
C MET A 1 2.48 6.10 -39.57
N THR A 2 2.08 6.94 -38.63
CA THR A 2 3.00 7.62 -37.70
C THR A 2 3.40 6.61 -36.62
N LEU A 3 4.66 6.16 -36.65
CA LEU A 3 5.27 5.43 -35.54
C LEU A 3 5.23 6.35 -34.31
N VAL A 4 4.36 6.02 -33.36
CA VAL A 4 4.40 6.63 -32.03
C VAL A 4 5.66 6.09 -31.38
N GLU A 5 6.74 6.85 -31.50
CA GLU A 5 7.97 6.64 -30.76
C GLU A 5 7.57 6.67 -29.28
N HIS A 6 7.41 5.49 -28.68
CA HIS A 6 7.31 5.35 -27.23
C HIS A 6 8.69 5.71 -26.71
N SER A 7 8.91 7.01 -26.55
CA SER A 7 10.00 7.55 -25.75
C SER A 7 9.92 6.82 -24.43
N ALA A 8 10.85 5.90 -24.19
CA ALA A 8 10.99 5.22 -22.92
C ALA A 8 11.32 6.31 -21.92
N ALA A 9 10.27 6.87 -21.30
CA ALA A 9 10.43 7.83 -20.23
C ALA A 9 11.39 7.21 -19.21
N PRO A 10 12.38 7.96 -18.72
CA PRO A 10 13.29 7.45 -17.72
C PRO A 10 12.47 6.82 -16.60
N ALA A 11 12.86 5.59 -16.22
CA ALA A 11 12.12 4.84 -15.20
C ALA A 11 11.93 5.73 -13.98
N ASP A 12 10.67 5.85 -13.54
CA ASP A 12 10.28 6.67 -12.40
C ASP A 12 11.20 6.33 -11.20
N PRO A 13 11.93 7.31 -10.65
CA PRO A 13 12.88 7.06 -9.57
C PRO A 13 12.21 6.44 -8.35
N ASP A 14 10.94 6.73 -8.10
CA ASP A 14 10.18 6.17 -6.98
C ASP A 14 9.86 4.69 -7.24
N VAL A 15 9.57 4.33 -8.49
CA VAL A 15 9.37 2.93 -8.90
C VAL A 15 10.68 2.13 -8.80
N LEU A 16 11.82 2.73 -9.16
CA LEU A 16 13.14 2.10 -8.97
C LEU A 16 13.46 1.92 -7.49
N LEU A 17 13.12 2.88 -6.64
CA LEU A 17 13.32 2.78 -5.20
C LEU A 17 12.42 1.69 -4.60
N ALA A 18 11.14 1.63 -4.99
CA ALA A 18 10.20 0.61 -4.54
C ALA A 18 10.69 -0.81 -4.87
N GLN A 19 11.31 -1.03 -6.04
CA GLN A 19 11.87 -2.32 -6.44
C GLN A 19 12.98 -2.84 -5.51
N ARG A 20 13.66 -1.95 -4.78
CA ARG A 20 14.73 -2.33 -3.83
C ARG A 20 14.18 -2.90 -2.52
N ILE A 21 12.88 -2.82 -2.28
CA ILE A 21 12.24 -3.38 -1.09
C ILE A 21 12.19 -4.91 -1.21
N THR A 22 12.80 -5.59 -0.25
CA THR A 22 12.93 -7.05 -0.23
C THR A 22 11.63 -7.76 0.18
N CYS A 23 10.85 -7.17 1.09
CA CYS A 23 9.55 -7.69 1.48
C CYS A 23 8.53 -7.50 0.36
N GLY A 24 8.02 -8.60 -0.19
CA GLY A 24 7.09 -8.57 -1.34
C GLY A 24 5.82 -7.77 -1.08
N ALA A 25 5.23 -7.90 0.12
CA ALA A 25 4.02 -7.16 0.49
C ALA A 25 4.27 -5.66 0.58
N VAL A 26 5.38 -5.25 1.22
CA VAL A 26 5.73 -3.82 1.34
C VAL A 26 6.08 -3.25 -0.03
N ARG A 27 6.84 -3.98 -0.85
CA ARG A 27 7.14 -3.57 -2.23
C ARG A 27 5.87 -3.32 -3.05
N HIS A 28 4.90 -4.23 -2.96
CA HIS A 28 3.64 -4.08 -3.68
C HIS A 28 2.87 -2.83 -3.24
N LEU A 29 2.76 -2.60 -1.92
CA LEU A 29 2.14 -1.39 -1.39
C LEU A 29 2.86 -0.11 -1.84
N THR A 30 4.19 -0.09 -1.81
CA THR A 30 4.96 1.07 -2.27
C THR A 30 4.74 1.33 -3.75
N LEU A 31 4.75 0.29 -4.59
CA LEU A 31 4.47 0.43 -6.03
C LEU A 31 3.04 0.94 -6.31
N LEU A 32 2.05 0.54 -5.51
CA LEU A 32 0.68 1.06 -5.62
C LEU A 32 0.58 2.52 -5.19
N ALA A 33 1.41 2.94 -4.24
CA ALA A 33 1.44 4.32 -3.75
C ALA A 33 2.26 5.27 -4.65
N CYS A 34 3.18 4.75 -5.48
CA CYS A 34 3.95 5.56 -6.43
C CYS A 34 3.01 6.29 -7.40
N GLY A 35 3.22 7.60 -7.56
CA GLY A 35 2.42 8.46 -8.44
C GLY A 35 1.12 8.97 -7.83
N LEU A 36 0.79 8.62 -6.58
CA LEU A 36 -0.31 9.24 -5.86
C LEU A 36 0.05 10.67 -5.44
N SER A 37 -0.94 11.57 -5.49
CA SER A 37 -0.82 12.88 -4.87
C SER A 37 -0.81 12.78 -3.34
N GLN A 38 -0.33 13.82 -2.65
CA GLN A 38 -0.39 13.88 -1.19
C GLN A 38 -1.82 13.70 -0.66
N ASP A 39 -2.80 14.38 -1.24
CA ASP A 39 -4.21 14.25 -0.85
C ASP A 39 -4.71 12.80 -0.97
N SER A 40 -4.26 12.08 -2.02
CA SER A 40 -4.62 10.67 -2.22
C SER A 40 -3.95 9.77 -1.18
N MET A 41 -2.71 10.07 -0.79
CA MET A 41 -1.99 9.37 0.28
C MET A 41 -2.67 9.58 1.64
N ASP A 42 -3.14 10.79 1.92
CA ASP A 42 -3.84 11.12 3.16
C ASP A 42 -5.20 10.39 3.23
N LEU A 43 -5.93 10.33 2.11
CA LEU A 43 -7.16 9.56 1.99
C LEU A 43 -6.92 8.06 2.20
N LEU A 44 -5.89 7.49 1.56
CA LEU A 44 -5.52 6.09 1.73
C LEU A 44 -5.19 5.79 3.20
N THR A 45 -4.40 6.66 3.84
CA THR A 45 -4.07 6.58 5.27
C THR A 45 -5.32 6.55 6.13
N SER A 46 -6.24 7.51 5.92
CA SER A 46 -7.52 7.58 6.64
C SER A 46 -8.39 6.33 6.47
N VAL A 47 -8.42 5.74 5.27
CA VAL A 47 -9.15 4.48 5.03
C VAL A 47 -8.46 3.33 5.76
N THR A 48 -7.14 3.21 5.69
CA THR A 48 -6.40 2.14 6.37
C THR A 48 -6.50 2.23 7.89
N ASP A 49 -6.52 3.43 8.46
CA ASP A 49 -6.73 3.63 9.90
C ASP A 49 -8.13 3.19 10.34
N ARG A 50 -9.15 3.53 9.56
CA ARG A 50 -10.53 3.07 9.82
C ARG A 50 -10.66 1.56 9.69
N LEU A 51 -10.01 0.95 8.70
CA LEU A 51 -9.98 -0.51 8.56
C LEU A 51 -9.28 -1.16 9.75
N ARG A 52 -8.13 -0.64 10.19
CA ARG A 52 -7.43 -1.14 11.38
C ARG A 52 -8.26 -0.98 12.65
N ALA A 53 -8.96 0.14 12.81
CA ALA A 53 -9.87 0.35 13.94
C ALA A 53 -11.03 -0.65 13.89
N ALA A 54 -11.59 -0.91 12.71
CA ALA A 54 -12.62 -1.92 12.51
C ALA A 54 -12.10 -3.34 12.77
N GLU A 55 -10.89 -3.70 12.31
CA GLU A 55 -10.23 -4.97 12.59
C GLU A 55 -9.90 -5.14 14.08
N GLY A 56 -9.45 -4.07 14.73
CA GLY A 56 -9.21 -4.02 16.17
C GLY A 56 -10.49 -4.16 16.99
N ALA A 57 -11.61 -3.62 16.48
CA ALA A 57 -12.94 -3.82 17.04
C ALA A 57 -13.52 -5.21 16.71
N LEU A 58 -13.15 -5.80 15.58
CA LEU A 58 -13.55 -7.15 15.16
C LEU A 58 -12.77 -8.25 15.89
N ARG A 59 -11.63 -7.91 16.53
CA ARG A 59 -11.08 -8.69 17.65
C ARG A 59 -12.03 -8.56 18.85
N ASP A 60 -13.20 -9.16 18.69
CA ASP A 60 -14.26 -9.27 19.68
C ASP A 60 -13.84 -10.28 20.78
N PRO A 61 -14.31 -10.10 22.04
CA PRO A 61 -13.82 -10.76 23.24
C PRO A 61 -14.08 -12.28 23.31
N LEU A 62 -14.71 -12.88 22.30
CA LEU A 62 -14.90 -14.32 22.17
C LEU A 62 -13.60 -15.10 21.88
N THR A 63 -12.53 -14.41 21.46
CA THR A 63 -11.18 -15.00 21.42
C THR A 63 -10.34 -14.68 22.66
N ALA A 64 -10.82 -13.82 23.56
CA ALA A 64 -10.17 -13.58 24.86
C ALA A 64 -10.50 -14.67 25.90
N ASP A 65 -11.58 -15.45 25.67
CA ASP A 65 -12.02 -16.58 26.54
C ASP A 65 -11.41 -17.94 26.14
N LEU A 66 -10.49 -17.97 25.15
CA LEU A 66 -9.80 -19.19 24.70
C LEU A 66 -8.28 -19.17 25.00
N GLY A 67 -7.90 -18.67 26.18
CA GLY A 67 -6.68 -19.06 26.89
C GLY A 67 -7.11 -19.51 28.29
N VAL A 68 -7.20 -20.81 28.58
CA VAL A 68 -6.10 -21.61 29.13
C VAL A 68 -5.33 -20.85 30.22
N ASP A 69 -5.98 -20.67 31.36
CA ASP A 69 -5.48 -21.13 32.67
C ASP A 69 -6.68 -21.42 33.59
#